data_AF-A0A7Y8LL39-F1
#
_entry.id   AF-A0A7Y8LL39-F1
#
_cell.length_a   1.000
_cell.length_b   1.000
_cell.length_c   1.000
_cell.angle_alpha   90.00
_cell.angle_beta   90.00
_cell.angle_gamma   90.00
#
_symmetry.space_group_name_H-M   'P 1'
#
loop_
_entity.id
_entity.type
_entity.pdbx_description
1 polymer ?
#
loop_
_entity_poly.entity_id
_entity_poly.type
_entity_poly.pdbx_seq_one_letter_code
_entity_poly.pdbx_strand_id
1 'polypeptide(L)'
;MDYNLYVQNSMEKNYPIILWSPVQNSNCRESFTSIEDLKKMHPEFNRRSQSFKNYFSYLFKNKELKNYWLVKNSIASHKGAELPSTLKNLINQSVDYIGAYPEAVE
;
A
#
# COMPACT_ATOMS: atom_id res chain seq x y z
N MET A 1 1.83 -9.19 5.05
CA MET A 1 1.60 -8.00 4.21
C MET A 1 1.56 -8.42 2.74
N ASP A 2 0.40 -8.73 2.16
CA ASP A 2 0.24 -8.94 0.71
C ASP A 2 -0.62 -7.79 0.17
N TYR A 3 -0.63 -7.54 -1.14
CA TYR A 3 -1.36 -6.42 -1.78
C TYR A 3 -0.84 -5.00 -1.46
N ASN A 4 0.49 -4.84 -1.34
CA ASN A 4 1.08 -3.53 -1.16
C ASN A 4 1.20 -2.78 -2.51
N LEU A 5 1.13 -1.45 -2.45
CA LEU A 5 1.39 -0.57 -3.58
C LEU A 5 2.66 0.24 -3.30
N TYR A 6 3.67 0.10 -4.17
CA TYR A 6 4.92 0.87 -4.07
C TYR A 6 5.02 1.86 -5.22
N VAL A 7 5.12 3.15 -4.90
CA VAL A 7 5.18 4.23 -5.91
C VAL A 7 6.41 5.10 -5.69
N GLN A 8 7.21 5.27 -6.74
CA GLN A 8 8.43 6.07 -6.73
C GLN A 8 8.34 7.20 -7.78
N ASN A 9 8.44 8.45 -7.33
CA ASN A 9 8.21 9.67 -8.13
C ASN A 9 9.52 10.27 -8.72
N SER A 10 10.69 9.65 -8.56
CA SER A 10 11.92 10.19 -9.13
C SER A 10 12.99 9.11 -9.37
N MET A 11 13.92 9.43 -10.28
CA MET A 11 15.12 8.62 -10.55
C MET A 11 16.22 8.76 -9.48
N GLU A 12 15.96 9.41 -8.34
CA GLU A 12 16.98 9.56 -7.30
C GLU A 12 17.20 8.22 -6.59
N LYS A 13 18.41 7.68 -6.76
CA LYS A 13 18.80 6.32 -6.36
C LYS A 13 19.34 6.19 -4.93
N ASN A 14 19.46 7.28 -4.18
CA ASN A 14 20.39 7.31 -3.04
C ASN A 14 19.75 7.33 -1.64
N TYR A 15 18.42 7.23 -1.52
CA TYR A 15 17.76 7.11 -0.22
C TYR A 15 17.11 5.74 -0.02
N PRO A 16 17.27 5.12 1.17
CA PRO A 16 16.53 3.90 1.48
C PRO A 16 15.03 4.21 1.47
N ILE A 17 14.30 3.49 0.63
CA ILE A 17 12.86 3.66 0.45
C ILE A 17 12.06 2.88 1.51
N ILE A 18 12.68 1.88 2.15
CA ILE A 18 12.06 1.06 3.19
C ILE A 18 13.07 0.82 4.32
N LEU A 19 12.62 1.04 5.55
CA LEU A 19 13.28 0.58 6.76
C LEU A 19 12.47 -0.59 7.33
N TRP A 20 13.10 -1.75 7.46
CA TRP A 20 12.44 -2.96 7.91
C TRP A 20 12.95 -3.41 9.27
N SER A 21 12.04 -3.92 10.09
CA SER A 21 12.28 -4.45 11.42
C SER A 21 11.12 -5.40 11.78
N PRO A 22 11.36 -6.47 12.56
CA PRO A 22 12.65 -6.84 13.16
C PRO A 22 13.55 -7.62 12.19
N VAL A 23 14.86 -7.40 12.31
CA VAL A 23 15.91 -8.20 11.62
C VAL A 23 16.94 -8.64 12.64
N GLN A 24 17.47 -9.85 12.49
CA GLN A 24 18.48 -10.39 13.40
C GLN A 24 19.89 -9.85 13.04
N ASN A 25 20.10 -8.55 13.28
CA ASN A 25 21.38 -7.87 13.13
C ASN A 25 21.63 -6.93 14.33
N SER A 26 22.81 -6.31 14.41
CA SER A 26 23.21 -5.46 15.55
C SER A 26 22.30 -4.24 15.79
N ASN A 27 21.59 -3.77 14.75
CA ASN A 27 20.75 -2.58 14.80
C ASN A 27 19.24 -2.91 14.75
N CYS A 28 18.88 -4.20 14.75
CA CYS A 28 17.52 -4.74 14.57
C CYS A 28 16.77 -4.24 13.31
N ARG A 29 17.49 -3.62 12.36
CA ARG A 29 16.91 -2.89 11.23
C ARG A 29 17.71 -3.14 9.96
N GLU A 30 17.00 -3.24 8.85
CA GLU A 30 17.59 -3.32 7.51
C GLU A 30 17.04 -2.20 6.64
N SER A 31 17.87 -1.62 5.78
CA SER A 31 17.49 -0.54 4.88
C SER A 31 17.47 -1.04 3.45
N PHE A 32 16.34 -0.89 2.75
CA PHE A 32 16.23 -1.25 1.35
C PHE A 32 16.17 -0.01 0.48
N THR A 33 17.05 0.05 -0.52
CA THR A 33 17.07 1.10 -1.55
C THR A 33 16.24 0.74 -2.77
N SER A 34 15.81 -0.52 -2.90
CA SER A 34 14.91 -0.99 -3.94
C SER A 34 13.82 -1.90 -3.38
N ILE A 35 12.67 -1.89 -4.06
CA ILE A 35 11.58 -2.80 -3.71
C ILE A 35 11.99 -4.24 -4.02
N GLU A 36 12.74 -4.44 -5.10
CA GLU A 36 13.24 -5.76 -5.50
C GLU A 36 14.05 -6.45 -4.40
N ASP A 37 14.85 -5.70 -3.63
CA ASP A 37 15.63 -6.28 -2.54
C ASP A 37 14.75 -6.69 -1.36
N LEU A 38 13.70 -5.92 -1.06
CA LEU A 38 12.67 -6.37 -0.12
C LEU A 38 11.97 -7.64 -0.65
N LYS A 39 11.64 -7.70 -1.94
CA LYS A 39 10.97 -8.88 -2.53
C LYS A 39 11.79 -10.15 -2.41
N LYS A 40 13.13 -10.05 -2.53
CA LYS A 40 14.04 -11.19 -2.36
C LYS A 40 14.09 -11.67 -0.91
N MET A 41 14.11 -10.74 0.05
CA MET A 41 14.22 -11.09 1.47
C MET A 41 12.88 -11.56 2.06
N HIS A 42 11.77 -10.97 1.59
CA HIS A 42 10.41 -11.25 2.05
C HIS A 42 9.45 -11.54 0.88
N PRO A 43 9.65 -12.67 0.17
CA PRO A 43 8.80 -13.05 -0.95
C PRO A 43 7.33 -13.24 -0.56
N GLU A 44 7.06 -13.63 0.69
CA GLU A 44 5.73 -13.81 1.27
C GLU A 44 4.88 -12.52 1.26
N PHE A 45 5.52 -11.35 1.15
CA PHE A 45 4.83 -10.06 1.16
C PHE A 45 4.57 -9.44 -0.23
N ASN A 46 4.92 -10.18 -1.28
CA ASN A 46 5.00 -9.63 -2.62
C ASN A 46 4.19 -10.37 -3.67
N ARG A 47 3.41 -11.37 -3.27
CA ARG A 47 2.69 -12.23 -4.21
C ARG A 47 1.70 -11.47 -5.10
N ARG A 48 1.01 -10.47 -4.55
CA ARG A 48 0.01 -9.65 -5.24
C ARG A 48 0.26 -8.15 -5.11
N SER A 49 1.49 -7.79 -4.74
CA SER A 49 1.93 -6.39 -4.58
C SER A 49 2.39 -5.80 -5.92
N GLN A 50 2.04 -4.54 -6.17
CA GLN A 50 2.35 -3.83 -7.41
C GLN A 50 3.40 -2.73 -7.18
N SER A 51 4.23 -2.46 -8.18
CA SER A 51 5.27 -1.44 -8.11
C SER A 51 5.25 -0.55 -9.35
N PHE A 52 5.24 0.77 -9.12
CA PHE A 52 5.23 1.80 -10.16
C PHE A 52 6.48 2.66 -10.00
N LYS A 53 7.43 2.47 -10.93
CA LYS A 53 8.66 3.27 -11.05
C LYS A 53 8.42 4.42 -12.02
N ASN A 54 9.02 5.59 -11.75
CA ASN A 54 8.85 6.80 -12.56
C ASN A 54 7.37 7.18 -12.73
N TYR A 55 6.60 7.12 -11.65
CA TYR A 55 5.17 7.40 -11.69
C TYR A 55 4.93 8.92 -11.64
N PHE A 56 4.49 9.49 -12.76
CA PHE A 56 4.27 10.95 -12.92
C PHE A 56 2.81 11.39 -12.77
N SER A 57 1.91 10.49 -12.39
CA SER A 57 0.49 10.81 -12.24
C SER A 57 0.12 11.12 -10.78
N TYR A 58 -1.10 11.61 -10.56
CA TYR A 58 -1.60 11.94 -9.23
C TYR A 58 -2.28 10.70 -8.63
N LEU A 59 -1.73 10.16 -7.53
CA LEU A 59 -2.44 9.14 -6.72
C LEU A 59 -3.53 9.78 -5.86
N PHE A 60 -3.22 10.95 -5.30
CA PHE A 60 -4.07 11.66 -4.36
C PHE A 60 -4.65 12.93 -4.99
N LYS A 61 -5.85 13.32 -4.57
CA LYS A 61 -6.54 14.51 -5.08
C LYS A 61 -5.71 15.78 -4.92
N ASN A 62 -5.11 16.03 -3.74
CA ASN A 62 -4.22 17.18 -3.53
C ASN A 62 -3.35 16.99 -2.27
N LYS A 63 -2.06 16.73 -2.45
CA LYS A 63 -1.13 16.48 -1.32
C LYS A 63 -0.85 17.76 -0.52
N GLU A 64 -0.75 18.89 -1.21
CA GLU A 64 -0.40 20.20 -0.66
C GLU A 64 -1.46 20.70 0.31
N LEU A 65 -2.73 20.44 0.00
CA LEU A 65 -3.89 20.71 0.85
C LEU A 65 -4.19 19.57 1.85
N LYS A 66 -3.28 18.61 1.99
CA LYS A 66 -3.44 17.41 2.84
C LYS A 66 -4.68 16.58 2.49
N ASN A 67 -5.16 16.68 1.26
CA ASN A 67 -6.22 15.87 0.70
C ASN A 67 -5.63 14.60 0.08
N TYR A 68 -5.42 13.61 0.94
CA TYR A 68 -4.88 12.30 0.58
C TYR A 68 -5.96 11.32 0.11
N TRP A 69 -7.11 11.81 -0.36
CA TRP A 69 -8.12 10.97 -1.00
C TRP A 69 -7.58 10.46 -2.33
N LEU A 70 -7.77 9.17 -2.64
CA LEU A 70 -7.39 8.62 -3.93
C LEU A 70 -8.19 9.27 -5.06
N VAL A 71 -7.53 9.53 -6.19
CA VAL A 71 -8.22 9.93 -7.41
C VAL A 71 -9.08 8.75 -7.89
N LYS A 72 -10.36 9.02 -8.21
CA LYS A 72 -11.27 8.02 -8.81
C LYS A 72 -10.61 7.44 -10.07
N ASN A 73 -10.70 6.12 -10.25
CA ASN A 73 -10.10 5.37 -11.36
C ASN A 73 -8.57 5.43 -11.44
N SER A 74 -7.87 5.73 -10.33
CA SER A 74 -6.43 5.53 -10.29
C SER A 74 -6.10 4.03 -10.42
N ILE A 75 -4.90 3.73 -10.91
CA ILE A 75 -4.33 2.36 -10.91
C ILE A 75 -4.31 1.73 -9.51
N ALA A 76 -4.38 2.56 -8.46
CA ALA A 76 -4.37 2.18 -7.06
C ALA A 76 -5.79 1.99 -6.50
N SER A 77 -6.85 2.38 -7.22
CA SER A 77 -8.23 2.23 -6.77
C SER A 77 -8.69 0.80 -7.01
N HIS A 78 -8.30 -0.10 -6.11
CA HIS A 78 -8.91 -1.41 -6.00
C HIS A 78 -10.03 -1.36 -4.97
N LYS A 79 -11.18 -1.95 -5.30
CA LYS A 79 -12.20 -2.25 -4.29
C LYS A 79 -11.62 -3.28 -3.32
N GLY A 80 -11.92 -3.13 -2.04
CA GLY A 80 -11.60 -4.17 -1.06
C GLY A 80 -12.25 -5.51 -1.43
N ALA A 81 -11.90 -6.58 -0.72
CA ALA A 81 -12.68 -7.80 -0.84
C ALA A 81 -14.05 -7.60 -0.15
N GLU A 82 -15.13 -7.90 -0.85
CA GLU A 82 -16.46 -7.88 -0.24
C GLU A 82 -16.51 -8.85 0.93
N LEU A 83 -17.09 -8.41 2.04
CA LEU A 83 -17.27 -9.25 3.20
C LEU A 83 -18.35 -10.31 2.90
N PRO A 84 -18.05 -11.62 3.06
CA PRO A 84 -19.05 -12.66 2.90
C PRO A 84 -20.28 -12.42 3.79
N SER A 85 -21.47 -12.69 3.27
CA SER A 85 -22.74 -12.47 3.96
C SER A 85 -22.81 -13.16 5.32
N THR A 86 -22.24 -14.36 5.44
CA THR A 86 -22.13 -15.08 6.70
C THR A 86 -21.36 -14.30 7.77
N LEU A 87 -20.27 -13.64 7.38
CA LEU A 87 -19.49 -12.81 8.30
C LEU A 87 -20.20 -11.50 8.62
N LYS A 88 -20.83 -10.83 7.63
CA LYS A 88 -21.65 -9.63 7.84
C LYS A 88 -22.70 -9.86 8.94
N ASN A 89 -23.39 -10.99 8.89
CA ASN A 89 -24.41 -11.37 9.86
C ASN A 89 -23.81 -11.67 11.24
N LEU A 90 -22.65 -12.34 11.29
CA LEU A 90 -22.00 -12.72 12.54
C LEU A 90 -21.49 -11.50 13.33
N ILE A 91 -20.92 -10.51 12.64
CA ILE A 91 -20.31 -9.33 13.28
C ILE A 91 -21.26 -8.12 13.33
N ASN A 92 -22.50 -8.28 12.87
CA ASN A 92 -23.52 -7.24 12.79
C ASN A 92 -23.00 -5.92 12.16
N GLN A 93 -22.28 -6.02 11.04
CA GLN A 93 -21.65 -4.89 10.37
C GLN A 93 -22.25 -4.68 8.97
N SER A 94 -22.59 -3.43 8.66
CA SER A 94 -23.19 -3.01 7.39
C SER A 94 -22.18 -2.58 6.33
N VAL A 95 -20.89 -2.53 6.68
CA VAL A 95 -19.84 -2.07 5.75
C VAL A 95 -19.44 -3.21 4.82
N ASP A 96 -19.44 -2.96 3.52
CA ASP A 96 -19.17 -3.99 2.52
C ASP A 96 -17.71 -4.48 2.50
N TYR A 97 -16.77 -3.69 3.02
CA TYR A 97 -15.34 -3.97 2.97
C TYR A 97 -14.70 -3.75 4.34
N ILE A 98 -14.10 -4.80 4.93
CA ILE A 98 -13.35 -4.68 6.19
C ILE A 98 -12.01 -3.99 5.94
N GLY A 99 -11.68 -3.00 6.76
CA GLY A 99 -10.40 -2.29 6.71
C GLY A 99 -10.26 -1.30 5.55
N ALA A 100 -11.28 -1.18 4.69
CA ALA A 100 -11.32 -0.12 3.69
C ALA A 100 -11.68 1.20 4.38
N TYR A 101 -10.97 2.26 4.01
CA TYR A 101 -11.36 3.60 4.42
C TYR A 101 -12.72 3.92 3.79
N PRO A 102 -13.70 4.45 4.54
CA PRO A 102 -15.02 4.75 4.00
C PRO A 102 -14.89 5.70 2.80
N GLU A 103 -15.76 5.51 1.79
CA GLU A 103 -15.81 6.45 0.66
C GLU A 103 -16.11 7.86 1.20
N ALA A 104 -15.40 8.86 0.67
CA ALA A 104 -15.72 10.25 0.99
C ALA A 104 -17.17 10.50 0.58
N VAL A 105 -17.97 10.97 1.53
CA VAL A 105 -19.25 11.60 1.19
C VAL A 105 -18.89 12.89 0.45
N GLU A 106 -19.23 12.97 -0.84
CA GLU A 106 -19.09 14.19 -1.66
C GLU A 106 -20.04 15.29 -1.18
#